data_AF-A0A923MH14-F1
#
_entry.id   AF-A0A923MH14-F1
#
_cell.length_a   1.000
_cell.length_b   1.000
_cell.length_c   1.000
_cell.angle_alpha   90.00
_cell.angle_beta   90.00
_cell.angle_gamma   90.00
#
_symmetry.space_group_name_H-M   'P 1'
#
loop_
_entity.id
_entity.type
_entity.pdbx_description
1 polymer ?
#
loop_
_entity_poly.entity_id
_entity_poly.type
_entity_poly.pdbx_seq_one_letter_code
_entity_poly.pdbx_strand_id
1 'polypeptide(L)'
;MHIVNSMAANFGKYDLDVSAVGMRSISETDIKLPYTGVLPVQMSASSGAYVYLNVQLAQGARLVLVAHGKGKDIKRPLEASSEEIIALLDGFFKQNQDATGLAQYWLGVWQAHYTEWRKIVTGPDRLLTILSSLSVTDREFLCKHIMDVPATE
;
A
#
# COMPACT_ATOMS: atom_id res chain seq x y z
N MET A 1 -1.42 6.81 6.79
CA MET A 1 -2.20 5.65 6.28
C MET A 1 -3.55 5.62 6.97
N HIS A 2 -4.67 5.65 6.25
CA HIS A 2 -6.01 5.74 6.85
C HIS A 2 -7.02 4.80 6.19
N ILE A 3 -8.11 4.48 6.88
CA ILE A 3 -9.18 3.63 6.32
C ILE A 3 -10.03 4.43 5.33
N VAL A 4 -10.25 3.86 4.14
CA VAL A 4 -11.17 4.44 3.16
C VAL A 4 -12.60 4.21 3.62
N ASN A 5 -13.33 5.31 3.84
CA ASN A 5 -14.75 5.26 4.12
C ASN A 5 -15.53 4.83 2.88
N SER A 6 -16.62 4.09 3.09
CA SER A 6 -17.52 3.67 2.00
C SER A 6 -18.93 4.15 2.29
N MET A 7 -19.81 4.16 1.27
CA MET A 7 -21.22 4.48 1.47
C MET A 7 -21.89 3.58 2.53
N ALA A 8 -21.38 2.35 2.72
CA ALA A 8 -21.91 1.37 3.66
C ALA A 8 -21.28 1.44 5.07
N ALA A 9 -20.15 2.11 5.25
CA ALA A 9 -19.44 2.14 6.53
C ALA A 9 -18.51 3.36 6.65
N ASN A 10 -18.73 4.13 7.71
CA ASN A 10 -17.92 5.27 8.11
C ASN A 10 -17.07 4.90 9.33
N PHE A 11 -15.76 4.96 9.18
CA PHE A 11 -14.72 4.70 10.17
C PHE A 11 -14.11 5.99 10.73
N GLY A 12 -14.65 7.15 10.37
CA GLY A 12 -14.15 8.47 10.77
C GLY A 12 -12.81 8.80 10.12
N LYS A 13 -12.02 9.65 10.78
CA LYS A 13 -10.61 9.93 10.45
C LYS A 13 -9.70 8.95 11.21
N TYR A 14 -9.88 7.65 10.94
CA TYR A 14 -9.01 6.65 11.55
C TYR A 14 -7.69 6.58 10.78
N ASP A 15 -6.62 7.01 11.44
CA ASP A 15 -5.25 6.83 11.00
C ASP A 15 -4.65 5.57 11.66
N LEU A 16 -4.07 4.71 10.83
CA LEU A 16 -3.36 3.53 11.29
C LEU A 16 -2.02 3.94 11.92
N ASP A 17 -1.76 3.47 13.13
CA ASP A 17 -0.46 3.64 13.78
C ASP A 17 0.59 2.72 13.16
N VAL A 18 1.38 3.24 12.23
CA VAL A 18 2.41 2.48 11.52
C VAL A 18 3.46 1.91 12.48
N SER A 19 3.69 2.53 13.63
CA SER A 19 4.66 2.04 14.62
C SER A 19 4.19 0.77 15.34
N ALA A 20 2.89 0.51 15.35
CA ALA A 20 2.28 -0.69 15.91
C ALA A 20 2.16 -1.85 14.90
N VAL A 21 2.71 -1.69 13.69
CA VAL A 21 2.79 -2.75 12.68
C VAL A 21 4.09 -3.55 12.91
N GLY A 22 3.96 -4.85 13.12
CA GLY A 22 5.11 -5.74 13.24
C GLY A 22 5.77 -6.03 11.89
N MET A 23 7.10 -6.10 11.84
CA MET A 23 7.86 -6.32 10.60
C MET A 23 8.04 -7.80 10.22
N ARG A 24 7.62 -8.74 11.07
CA ARG A 24 7.61 -10.17 10.75
C ARG A 24 6.24 -10.59 10.25
N SER A 25 6.18 -11.19 9.07
CA SER A 25 4.92 -11.70 8.56
C SER A 25 4.44 -12.91 9.34
N ILE A 26 3.12 -12.98 9.56
CA ILE A 26 2.43 -14.15 10.11
C ILE A 26 2.12 -15.22 9.04
N SER A 27 2.54 -15.02 7.79
CA SER A 27 2.31 -15.92 6.67
C SER A 27 3.61 -16.15 5.92
N GLU A 28 3.85 -17.39 5.50
CA GLU A 28 5.06 -17.75 4.75
C GLU A 28 4.99 -17.36 3.27
N THR A 29 3.80 -17.02 2.77
CA THR A 29 3.54 -16.81 1.35
C THR A 29 3.19 -15.37 1.01
N ASP A 30 2.52 -14.67 1.92
CA ASP A 30 1.98 -13.33 1.71
C ASP A 30 2.53 -12.36 2.77
N ILE A 31 2.70 -11.08 2.41
CA ILE A 31 3.05 -10.05 3.39
C ILE A 31 1.80 -9.72 4.25
N LYS A 32 1.65 -10.45 5.36
CA LYS A 32 0.65 -10.20 6.42
C LYS A 32 1.36 -9.75 7.68
N LEU A 33 1.35 -8.45 7.96
CA LEU A 33 2.06 -7.85 9.08
C LEU A 33 1.12 -7.70 10.28
N PRO A 34 1.42 -8.30 11.45
CA PRO A 34 0.55 -8.20 12.61
C PRO A 34 0.42 -6.74 13.06
N TYR A 35 -0.77 -6.33 13.50
CA TYR A 35 -1.06 -4.98 13.98
C TYR A 35 -1.57 -5.04 15.42
N THR A 36 -0.87 -4.34 16.33
CA THR A 36 -1.20 -4.31 17.76
C THR A 36 -1.72 -2.95 18.23
N GLY A 37 -1.91 -2.01 17.29
CA GLY A 37 -2.42 -0.68 17.61
C GLY A 37 -3.92 -0.68 17.90
N VAL A 38 -4.42 0.47 18.36
CA VAL A 38 -5.85 0.65 18.63
C VAL A 38 -6.63 0.48 17.34
N LEU A 39 -7.63 -0.39 17.34
CA LEU A 39 -8.54 -0.60 16.21
C LEU A 39 -9.71 0.39 16.25
N PRO A 40 -10.33 0.72 15.11
CA PRO A 40 -11.52 1.54 15.10
C PRO A 40 -12.66 0.85 15.86
N VAL A 41 -13.60 1.62 16.42
CA VAL A 41 -14.69 1.11 17.28
C VAL A 41 -15.47 -0.03 16.62
N GLN A 42 -15.66 0.06 15.31
CA GLN A 42 -16.34 -0.92 14.46
C GLN A 42 -15.61 -2.27 14.38
N MET A 43 -14.32 -2.32 14.75
CA MET A 43 -13.46 -3.51 14.78
C MET A 43 -12.98 -3.85 16.20
N SER A 44 -13.41 -3.10 17.23
CA SER A 44 -12.93 -3.24 18.62
C SER A 44 -13.16 -4.62 19.24
N ALA A 45 -14.19 -5.35 18.77
CA ALA A 45 -14.49 -6.70 19.24
C ALA A 45 -13.58 -7.79 18.63
N SER A 46 -12.60 -7.42 17.81
CA SER A 46 -11.70 -8.36 17.13
C SER A 46 -10.62 -8.89 18.06
N SER A 47 -10.25 -10.17 17.91
CA SER A 47 -9.22 -10.81 18.72
C SER A 47 -7.79 -10.51 18.27
N GLY A 48 -7.63 -9.92 17.09
CA GLY A 48 -6.35 -9.51 16.52
C GLY A 48 -6.54 -8.87 15.15
N ALA A 49 -5.50 -8.23 14.64
CA ALA A 49 -5.50 -7.62 13.32
C ALA A 49 -4.14 -7.75 12.65
N TYR A 50 -4.15 -7.62 11.32
CA TYR A 50 -2.95 -7.55 10.52
C TYR A 50 -3.17 -6.64 9.30
N VAL A 51 -2.09 -6.05 8.81
CA VAL A 51 -2.03 -5.34 7.54
C VAL A 51 -1.59 -6.32 6.47
N TYR A 52 -2.45 -6.54 5.48
CA TYR A 52 -2.11 -7.27 4.27
C TYR A 52 -1.56 -6.30 3.22
N LEU A 53 -0.41 -6.63 2.67
CA LEU A 53 0.21 -5.89 1.58
C LEU A 53 0.28 -6.76 0.32
N ASN A 54 -0.17 -6.19 -0.79
CA ASN A 54 -0.02 -6.78 -2.10
C ASN A 54 0.54 -5.73 -3.05
N VAL A 55 1.73 -5.97 -3.57
CA VAL A 55 2.40 -5.08 -4.53
C VAL A 55 2.48 -5.80 -5.87
N GLN A 56 1.87 -5.20 -6.89
CA GLN A 56 1.90 -5.71 -8.25
C GLN A 56 2.17 -4.58 -9.22
N LEU A 57 2.96 -4.88 -10.26
CA LEU A 57 3.32 -3.91 -11.29
C LEU A 57 2.09 -3.30 -11.99
N ALA A 58 1.13 -4.13 -12.39
CA ALA A 58 -0.05 -3.68 -13.12
C ALA A 58 -1.15 -3.06 -12.24
N GLN A 59 -1.18 -3.37 -10.94
CA GLN A 59 -2.28 -2.97 -10.04
C GLN A 59 -1.85 -1.99 -8.94
N GLY A 60 -0.56 -1.63 -8.89
CA GLY A 60 0.03 -0.84 -7.84
C GLY A 60 0.21 -1.59 -6.52
N ALA A 61 0.47 -0.84 -5.46
CA ALA A 61 0.52 -1.36 -4.10
C ALA A 61 -0.85 -1.17 -3.43
N ARG A 62 -1.36 -2.25 -2.84
CA ARG A 62 -2.62 -2.27 -2.10
C ARG A 62 -2.38 -2.68 -0.66
N LEU A 63 -2.90 -1.89 0.26
CA LEU A 63 -2.86 -2.15 1.69
C LEU A 63 -4.29 -2.41 2.19
N VAL A 64 -4.47 -3.45 3.00
CA VAL A 64 -5.76 -3.81 3.58
C VAL A 64 -5.56 -4.11 5.06
N LEU A 65 -6.27 -3.39 5.92
CA LEU A 65 -6.40 -3.76 7.33
C LEU A 65 -7.41 -4.90 7.45
N VAL A 66 -6.97 -6.00 8.06
CA VAL A 66 -7.81 -7.16 8.34
C VAL A 66 -7.91 -7.34 9.84
N ALA A 67 -9.13 -7.30 10.37
CA ALA A 67 -9.40 -7.54 11.78
C ALA A 67 -10.21 -8.85 11.93
N HIS A 68 -9.76 -9.73 12.82
CA HIS A 68 -10.38 -11.02 13.08
C HIS A 68 -11.64 -10.86 13.93
N GLY A 69 -12.80 -10.80 13.28
CA GLY A 69 -14.09 -10.78 13.95
C GLY A 69 -14.47 -12.17 14.49
N LYS A 70 -15.44 -12.23 15.42
CA LYS A 70 -15.98 -13.47 16.03
C LYS A 70 -16.71 -14.44 15.07
N GLY A 71 -16.50 -14.34 13.76
CA GLY A 71 -17.08 -15.24 12.77
C GLY A 71 -16.69 -14.93 11.33
N LYS A 72 -16.40 -13.66 11.01
CA LYS A 72 -15.89 -13.25 9.70
C LYS A 72 -14.86 -12.14 9.87
N ASP A 73 -13.77 -12.25 9.13
CA ASP A 73 -12.76 -11.19 9.06
C ASP A 73 -13.36 -9.93 8.44
N ILE A 74 -13.13 -8.80 9.10
CA ILE A 74 -13.49 -7.48 8.59
C ILE A 74 -12.28 -6.96 7.82
N LYS A 75 -12.43 -6.75 6.51
CA LYS A 75 -11.38 -6.26 5.63
C LYS A 75 -11.69 -4.84 5.18
N ARG A 76 -10.73 -3.92 5.35
CA ARG A 76 -10.84 -2.53 4.93
C ARG A 76 -9.62 -2.05 4.17
N PRO A 77 -9.78 -1.53 2.94
CA PRO A 77 -8.69 -0.89 2.23
C PRO A 77 -8.12 0.27 3.05
N LEU A 78 -6.79 0.38 3.05
CA LEU A 78 -6.07 1.52 3.58
C LEU A 78 -5.61 2.38 2.41
N GLU A 79 -5.83 3.68 2.51
CA GLU A 79 -5.24 4.67 1.65
C GLU A 79 -3.93 5.15 2.28
N ALA A 80 -2.87 5.10 1.48
CA ALA A 80 -1.52 5.40 1.90
C ALA A 80 -0.78 6.06 0.73
N SER A 81 0.07 7.03 1.03
CA SER A 81 0.93 7.62 0.01
C SER A 81 1.98 6.60 -0.46
N SER A 82 2.57 6.84 -1.64
CA SER A 82 3.65 5.98 -2.12
C SER A 82 4.83 5.96 -1.15
N GLU A 83 5.15 7.11 -0.53
CA GLU A 83 6.20 7.28 0.46
C GLU A 83 5.93 6.46 1.72
N GLU A 84 4.69 6.46 2.21
CA GLU A 84 4.30 5.67 3.38
C GLU A 84 4.45 4.16 3.12
N ILE A 85 4.01 3.70 1.93
CA ILE A 85 4.14 2.29 1.53
C ILE A 85 5.62 1.92 1.35
N ILE A 86 6.41 2.79 0.73
CA ILE A 86 7.85 2.60 0.56
C ILE A 86 8.53 2.50 1.91
N ALA A 87 8.24 3.38 2.86
CA ALA A 87 8.86 3.37 4.18
C ALA A 87 8.56 2.06 4.94
N LEU A 88 7.32 1.58 4.87
CA LEU A 88 6.90 0.32 5.47
C LEU A 88 7.62 -0.89 4.83
N LEU A 89 7.64 -0.95 3.50
CA LEU A 89 8.29 -2.05 2.78
C LEU A 89 9.81 -2.00 2.84
N ASP A 90 10.41 -0.81 2.91
CA ASP A 90 11.84 -0.65 3.20
C ASP A 90 12.18 -1.23 4.58
N GLY A 91 11.37 -0.94 5.60
CA GLY A 91 11.53 -1.54 6.93
C GLY A 91 11.41 -3.07 6.87
N PHE A 92 10.42 -3.58 6.15
CA PHE A 92 10.18 -5.01 5.99
C PHE A 92 11.29 -5.75 5.23
N PHE A 93 11.85 -5.18 4.16
CA PHE A 93 12.86 -5.86 3.34
C PHE A 93 14.32 -5.58 3.78
N LYS A 94 14.57 -4.57 4.63
CA LYS A 94 15.90 -4.30 5.21
C LYS A 94 16.31 -5.28 6.30
N GLN A 95 15.35 -5.96 6.92
CA GLN A 95 15.66 -6.97 7.95
C GLN A 95 16.34 -8.21 7.35
N ASN A 96 16.94 -9.03 8.21
CA ASN A 96 17.52 -10.31 7.79
C ASN A 96 16.45 -11.20 7.12
N GLN A 97 16.82 -11.96 6.09
CA GLN A 97 15.86 -12.78 5.32
C GLN A 97 15.04 -13.72 6.22
N ASP A 98 15.69 -14.34 7.22
CA ASP A 98 15.06 -15.24 8.19
C ASP A 98 14.10 -14.54 9.17
N ALA A 99 14.22 -13.22 9.32
CA ALA A 99 13.38 -12.42 10.20
C ALA A 99 12.02 -12.07 9.56
N THR A 100 11.92 -12.12 8.23
CA THR A 100 10.72 -11.71 7.47
C THR A 100 9.49 -12.56 7.71
N GLY A 101 9.67 -13.82 8.09
CA GLY A 101 8.57 -14.79 8.22
C GLY A 101 8.06 -15.35 6.88
N LEU A 102 8.59 -14.88 5.75
CA LEU A 102 8.31 -15.43 4.42
C LEU A 102 9.25 -16.60 4.11
N ALA A 103 8.74 -17.60 3.39
CA ALA A 103 9.60 -18.61 2.77
C ALA A 103 10.45 -17.96 1.67
N GLN A 104 11.67 -18.46 1.48
CA GLN A 104 12.69 -17.86 0.62
C GLN A 104 12.20 -17.58 -0.82
N TYR A 105 11.44 -18.51 -1.41
CA TYR A 105 10.84 -18.32 -2.73
C TYR A 105 9.91 -17.10 -2.78
N TRP A 106 8.96 -17.00 -1.84
CA TRP A 106 8.00 -15.92 -1.78
C TRP A 106 8.65 -14.59 -1.41
N LEU A 107 9.66 -14.61 -0.55
CA LEU A 107 10.47 -13.43 -0.25
C LEU A 107 11.05 -12.84 -1.54
N GLY A 108 11.69 -13.67 -2.37
CA GLY A 108 12.24 -13.22 -3.66
C GLY A 108 11.18 -12.65 -4.61
N VAL A 109 10.02 -13.31 -4.72
CA VAL A 109 8.91 -12.84 -5.55
C VAL A 109 8.41 -11.46 -5.10
N TRP A 110 8.13 -11.28 -3.81
CA TRP A 110 7.64 -10.01 -3.29
C TRP A 110 8.68 -8.90 -3.36
N GLN A 111 9.95 -9.22 -3.14
CA GLN A 111 11.04 -8.25 -3.20
C GLN A 111 11.26 -7.76 -4.64
N ALA A 112 11.12 -8.63 -5.64
CA ALA A 112 11.16 -8.25 -7.05
C ALA A 112 9.98 -7.33 -7.42
N HIS A 113 8.75 -7.70 -7.04
CA HIS A 113 7.58 -6.85 -7.28
C HIS A 113 7.69 -5.48 -6.61
N TYR A 114 8.14 -5.44 -5.36
CA TYR A 114 8.37 -4.19 -4.65
C TYR A 114 9.43 -3.33 -5.33
N THR A 115 10.57 -3.92 -5.72
CA THR A 115 11.68 -3.19 -6.35
C THR A 115 11.22 -2.52 -7.65
N GLU A 116 10.50 -3.25 -8.50
CA GLU A 116 10.03 -2.68 -9.76
C GLU A 116 8.90 -1.67 -9.57
N TRP A 117 7.94 -1.94 -8.68
CA TRP A 117 6.92 -0.96 -8.33
C TRP A 117 7.54 0.33 -7.77
N ARG A 118 8.53 0.22 -6.87
CA ARG A 118 9.23 1.36 -6.27
C ARG A 118 9.87 2.22 -7.34
N LYS A 119 10.63 1.64 -8.28
CA LYS A 119 11.24 2.39 -9.40
C LYS A 119 10.20 3.19 -10.18
N ILE A 120 9.05 2.58 -10.46
CA ILE A 120 7.95 3.26 -11.16
C ILE A 120 7.41 4.42 -10.32
N VAL A 121 7.21 4.26 -9.01
CA VAL A 121 6.59 5.33 -8.20
C VAL A 121 7.55 6.44 -7.78
N THR A 122 8.86 6.16 -7.69
CA THR A 122 9.90 7.13 -7.29
C THR A 122 10.65 7.78 -8.45
N GLY A 123 10.62 7.18 -9.65
CA GLY A 123 11.34 7.71 -10.81
C GLY A 123 10.59 8.89 -11.47
N PRO A 124 11.31 9.90 -12.02
CA PRO A 124 10.69 10.92 -12.87
C PRO A 124 10.03 10.31 -14.12
N ASP A 125 10.50 9.14 -14.53
CA ASP A 125 9.98 8.35 -15.66
C ASP A 125 8.58 7.78 -15.42
N ARG A 126 8.02 7.88 -14.21
CA ARG A 126 6.61 7.52 -13.94
C ARG A 126 5.66 8.29 -14.84
N LEU A 127 5.90 9.59 -14.92
CA LEU A 127 5.12 10.49 -15.76
C LEU A 127 5.40 10.18 -17.23
N LEU A 128 6.66 9.93 -17.60
CA LEU A 128 7.01 9.58 -18.98
C LEU A 128 6.38 8.26 -19.43
N THR A 129 6.30 7.25 -18.57
CA THR A 129 5.66 5.97 -18.88
C THR A 129 4.16 6.16 -19.10
N ILE A 130 3.48 6.88 -18.19
CA ILE A 130 2.06 7.21 -18.33
C ILE A 130 1.84 8.03 -19.60
N LEU A 131 2.58 9.14 -19.78
CA LEU A 131 2.50 10.02 -20.96
C LEU A 131 2.80 9.28 -22.27
N SER A 132 3.75 8.33 -22.27
CA SER A 132 4.12 7.53 -23.44
C SER A 132 3.12 6.42 -23.76
N SER A 133 2.23 6.07 -22.83
CA SER A 133 1.16 5.09 -23.04
C SER A 133 -0.15 5.70 -23.54
N LEU A 134 -0.28 7.03 -23.45
CA LEU A 134 -1.47 7.76 -23.90
C LEU A 134 -1.63 7.72 -25.42
N SER A 135 -2.87 7.82 -25.90
CA SER A 135 -3.12 8.05 -27.32
C SER A 135 -2.55 9.41 -27.77
N VAL A 136 -2.33 9.59 -29.08
CA VAL A 136 -1.86 10.88 -29.63
C VAL A 136 -2.81 12.01 -29.21
N THR A 137 -4.11 11.77 -29.26
CA THR A 137 -5.16 12.71 -28.88
C THR A 137 -5.07 13.14 -27.41
N ASP A 138 -4.88 12.19 -26.49
CA ASP A 138 -4.79 12.49 -25.06
C ASP A 138 -3.50 13.24 -24.71
N ARG A 139 -2.40 12.94 -25.43
CA ARG A 139 -1.14 13.69 -25.29
C ARG A 139 -1.28 15.13 -25.76
N GLU A 140 -1.91 15.36 -26.92
CA GLU A 140 -2.17 16.71 -27.44
C GLU A 140 -3.06 17.51 -26.48
N PHE A 141 -4.10 16.88 -25.93
CA PHE A 141 -4.96 17.50 -24.92
C PHE A 141 -4.17 17.91 -23.67
N LEU A 142 -3.36 16.99 -23.11
CA LEU A 142 -2.55 17.27 -21.92
C LEU A 142 -1.47 18.33 -22.17
N CYS A 143 -0.76 18.28 -23.30
CA CYS A 143 0.22 19.29 -23.67
C CYS A 143 -0.38 20.69 -23.71
N LYS A 144 -1.57 20.84 -24.29
CA LYS A 144 -2.26 22.13 -24.37
C LYS A 144 -2.67 22.68 -23.00
N HIS A 145 -3.12 21.82 -22.08
CA HIS A 145 -3.69 22.27 -20.80
C HIS A 145 -2.67 22.36 -19.66
N ILE A 146 -1.53 21.66 -19.75
CA ILE A 146 -0.47 21.70 -18.74
C ILE A 146 0.54 22.82 -19.05
N MET A 147 0.83 23.09 -20.33
CA MET A 147 1.77 24.15 -20.73
C MET A 147 1.15 25.56 -20.71
N ASP A 148 -0.19 25.66 -20.62
CA ASP A 148 -0.93 26.92 -20.48
C ASP A 148 -1.15 27.35 -19.01
N VAL A 149 -0.54 26.69 -18.01
CA VAL A 149 -0.54 27.22 -16.64
C VAL A 149 0.38 28.46 -16.65
N PRO A 150 -0.14 29.69 -16.51
CA PRO A 150 0.74 30.85 -16.42
C PRO A 150 1.57 30.67 -15.15
N ALA A 151 2.88 30.91 -15.24
CA ALA A 151 3.66 31.16 -14.05
C ALA A 151 3.02 32.35 -13.34
N THR A 152 2.29 32.09 -12.25
CA THR A 152 1.85 33.14 -11.34
C THR A 152 3.10 33.79 -10.77
N GLU A 153 3.39 35.01 -11.25
CA GLU A 153 4.26 35.99 -10.59
C GLU A 153 3.75 36.34 -9.19
#